data_AF-A0A522WXW0-F1
#
_entry.id   AF-A0A522WXW0-F1
#
_cell.length_a   1.000
_cell.length_b   1.000
_cell.length_c   1.000
_cell.angle_alpha   90.00
_cell.angle_beta   90.00
_cell.angle_gamma   90.00
#
_symmetry.space_group_name_H-M   'P 1'
#
loop_
_entity.id
_entity.type
_entity.pdbx_description
1 polymer ?
#
loop_
_entity_poly.entity_id
_entity_poly.type
_entity_poly.pdbx_seq_one_letter_code
_entity_poly.pdbx_strand_id
1 'polypeptide(L)'
;MNRKQRRAIRPAPLLQPMDDKTRALIATAQARENAGDFAEAARLYRQLTHRLPRSWGAFNNLGVALKALNRPDEAVAAYERAIALGGGGQSLSNLGVALADLDRIEPARAAHAEAVAQQPDSAAIQTNLGAFHVLTRELGRAETALREAIRLDPGAVDAHVKLGAVLFESGRPAEAVPGLRQAIALAPRHAEAHSYLSMALLALGDLEGGFTEYEWRRAHLGFPQPDPAIPEWPGGMLNGRTILLYGEQGLGDVLQFARYASVAAAVGGRVVLQAPGPLVRLLRSVPGVVAVIA
;
A
#
# COMPACT_ATOMS: atom_id res chain seq x y z
N MET A 1 -47.31 -28.55 -41.32
CA MET A 1 -46.51 -27.71 -40.40
C MET A 1 -47.19 -26.35 -40.25
N ASN A 2 -47.61 -26.00 -39.04
CA ASN A 2 -48.71 -25.07 -38.76
C ASN A 2 -48.26 -23.58 -38.68
N ARG A 3 -49.08 -22.66 -39.20
CA ARG A 3 -48.87 -21.19 -39.30
C ARG A 3 -48.96 -20.42 -37.96
N LYS A 4 -48.83 -21.09 -36.81
CA LYS A 4 -49.16 -20.51 -35.48
C LYS A 4 -47.99 -20.22 -34.52
N GLN A 5 -46.74 -20.21 -34.97
CA GLN A 5 -45.59 -19.82 -34.11
C GLN A 5 -44.60 -18.92 -34.86
N ARG A 6 -45.00 -17.66 -35.09
CA ARG A 6 -44.03 -16.56 -35.29
C ARG A 6 -44.32 -15.50 -34.23
N ARG A 7 -43.92 -15.79 -32.98
CA ARG A 7 -43.69 -14.71 -32.01
C ARG A 7 -42.53 -13.90 -32.56
N ALA A 8 -42.82 -12.67 -33.01
CA ALA A 8 -41.80 -11.71 -33.36
C ALA A 8 -40.89 -11.55 -32.14
N ILE A 9 -39.64 -12.03 -32.25
CA ILE A 9 -38.58 -11.65 -31.33
C ILE A 9 -38.45 -10.14 -31.48
N ARG A 10 -38.92 -9.37 -30.49
CA ARG A 10 -38.59 -7.95 -30.43
C ARG A 10 -37.06 -7.87 -30.47
N PRO A 11 -36.45 -7.14 -31.42
CA PRO A 11 -35.02 -6.91 -31.36
C PRO A 11 -34.70 -6.36 -29.98
N ALA A 12 -33.68 -6.92 -29.33
CA ALA A 12 -33.15 -6.35 -28.09
C ALA A 12 -32.95 -4.84 -28.33
N PRO A 13 -33.36 -3.96 -27.39
CA PRO A 13 -33.18 -2.54 -27.57
C PRO A 13 -31.70 -2.31 -27.89
N LEU A 14 -31.43 -1.76 -29.07
CA LEU A 14 -30.11 -1.27 -29.44
C LEU A 14 -29.64 -0.44 -28.25
N LEU A 15 -28.52 -0.85 -27.63
CA LEU A 15 -27.85 -0.05 -26.62
C LEU A 15 -27.77 1.37 -27.19
N GLN A 16 -28.52 2.31 -26.61
CA GLN A 16 -28.50 3.67 -27.11
C GLN A 16 -27.04 4.14 -27.05
N PRO A 17 -26.48 4.67 -28.14
CA PRO A 17 -25.11 5.13 -28.13
C PRO A 17 -24.94 6.17 -27.03
N MET A 18 -23.87 6.00 -26.25
CA MET A 18 -23.59 6.82 -25.08
C MET A 18 -23.41 8.28 -25.49
N ASP A 19 -24.22 9.19 -24.91
CA ASP A 19 -24.14 10.62 -25.23
C ASP A 19 -22.75 11.20 -24.88
N ASP A 20 -22.35 12.26 -25.57
CA ASP A 20 -21.04 12.91 -25.39
C ASP A 20 -20.82 13.35 -23.94
N LYS A 21 -21.91 13.78 -23.29
CA LYS A 21 -21.90 14.19 -21.89
C LYS A 21 -21.55 13.03 -20.94
N THR A 22 -22.04 11.82 -21.19
CA THR A 22 -21.71 10.63 -20.39
C THR A 22 -20.29 10.17 -20.66
N ARG A 23 -19.82 10.22 -21.92
CA ARG A 23 -18.42 9.95 -22.25
C ARG A 23 -17.47 10.91 -21.52
N ALA A 24 -17.76 12.21 -21.57
CA ALA A 24 -17.00 13.23 -20.84
C ALA A 24 -17.03 13.01 -19.33
N LEU A 25 -18.18 12.60 -18.78
CA LEU A 25 -18.34 12.31 -17.36
C LEU A 25 -17.48 11.11 -16.92
N ILE A 26 -17.45 10.03 -17.71
CA ILE A 26 -16.57 8.86 -17.45
C ILE A 26 -15.10 9.28 -17.47
N ALA A 27 -14.68 10.00 -18.51
CA ALA A 27 -13.29 10.44 -18.63
C ALA A 27 -12.88 11.35 -17.47
N THR A 28 -13.78 12.25 -17.03
CA THR A 28 -13.52 13.12 -15.89
C THR A 28 -13.44 12.33 -14.58
N ALA A 29 -14.33 11.35 -14.38
CA ALA A 29 -14.30 10.50 -13.18
C ALA A 29 -12.99 9.71 -13.09
N GLN A 30 -12.54 9.10 -14.18
CA GLN A 30 -11.27 8.37 -14.22
C GLN A 30 -10.07 9.30 -14.02
N ALA A 31 -10.09 10.51 -14.60
CA ALA A 31 -9.02 11.48 -14.41
C ALA A 31 -8.90 11.92 -12.94
N ARG A 32 -10.03 12.09 -12.25
CA ARG A 32 -10.07 12.43 -10.81
C ARG A 32 -9.55 11.28 -9.95
N GLU A 33 -9.95 10.06 -10.25
CA GLU A 33 -9.43 8.85 -9.60
C GLU A 33 -7.92 8.71 -9.78
N ASN A 34 -7.41 8.88 -11.00
CA ASN A 34 -5.98 8.82 -11.29
C ASN A 34 -5.18 9.94 -10.61
N ALA A 35 -5.82 11.09 -10.35
CA ALA A 35 -5.24 12.20 -9.61
C ALA A 35 -5.32 12.01 -8.08
N GLY A 36 -5.95 10.92 -7.59
CA GLY A 36 -6.18 10.67 -6.16
C GLY A 36 -7.32 11.50 -5.56
N ASP A 37 -8.07 12.25 -6.36
CA ASP A 37 -9.25 13.03 -5.94
C ASP A 37 -10.47 12.10 -5.85
N PHE A 38 -10.40 11.13 -4.93
CA PHE A 38 -11.41 10.08 -4.77
C PHE A 38 -12.77 10.62 -4.33
N ALA A 39 -12.80 11.77 -3.64
CA ALA A 39 -14.04 12.43 -3.24
C ALA A 39 -14.83 12.89 -4.46
N GLU A 40 -14.16 13.58 -5.39
CA GLU A 40 -14.77 14.01 -6.63
C GLU A 40 -15.07 12.82 -7.56
N ALA A 41 -14.15 11.85 -7.67
CA ALA A 41 -14.39 10.63 -8.44
C ALA A 41 -15.66 9.90 -7.97
N ALA A 42 -15.83 9.69 -6.66
CA ALA A 42 -17.03 9.07 -6.10
C ALA A 42 -18.31 9.89 -6.41
N ARG A 43 -18.24 11.22 -6.36
CA ARG A 43 -19.37 12.09 -6.74
C ARG A 43 -19.75 11.90 -8.21
N LEU A 44 -18.77 11.85 -9.11
CA LEU A 44 -18.98 11.65 -10.54
C LEU A 44 -19.49 10.24 -10.86
N TYR A 45 -18.95 9.21 -10.20
CA TYR A 45 -19.45 7.84 -10.35
C TYR A 45 -20.89 7.68 -9.85
N ARG A 46 -21.30 8.36 -8.76
CA ARG A 46 -22.72 8.40 -8.36
C ARG A 46 -23.61 9.03 -9.44
N GLN A 47 -23.15 10.07 -10.12
CA GLN A 47 -23.91 10.61 -11.26
C GLN A 47 -23.99 9.61 -12.42
N LEU A 48 -22.90 8.87 -12.67
CA LEU A 48 -22.88 7.82 -13.68
C LEU A 48 -23.82 6.67 -13.34
N THR A 49 -23.96 6.26 -12.08
CA THR A 49 -24.92 5.22 -11.70
C THR A 49 -26.37 5.68 -11.87
N HIS A 50 -26.67 6.97 -11.73
CA HIS A 50 -28.00 7.51 -12.07
C HIS A 50 -28.25 7.58 -13.58
N ARG A 51 -27.25 7.97 -14.37
CA ARG A 51 -27.35 8.04 -15.85
C ARG A 51 -27.37 6.66 -16.50
N LEU A 52 -26.58 5.74 -15.94
CA LEU A 52 -26.36 4.38 -16.42
C LEU A 52 -26.73 3.37 -15.32
N PRO A 53 -28.03 3.23 -14.96
CA PRO A 53 -28.46 2.40 -13.82
C PRO A 53 -28.22 0.90 -13.99
N ARG A 54 -27.79 0.48 -15.19
CA ARG A 54 -27.42 -0.91 -15.53
C ARG A 54 -25.94 -1.09 -15.83
N SER A 55 -25.11 -0.08 -15.60
CA SER A 55 -23.65 -0.18 -15.80
C SER A 55 -22.99 -0.76 -14.56
N TRP A 56 -22.64 -2.05 -14.61
CA TRP A 56 -21.85 -2.68 -13.54
C TRP A 56 -20.52 -1.96 -13.32
N GLY A 57 -19.88 -1.46 -14.39
CA GLY A 57 -18.60 -0.72 -14.30
C GLY A 57 -18.71 0.59 -13.53
N ALA A 58 -19.82 1.32 -13.67
CA ALA A 58 -20.05 2.54 -12.90
C ALA A 58 -20.19 2.26 -11.39
N PHE A 59 -20.88 1.16 -11.04
CA PHE A 59 -21.00 0.73 -9.64
C PHE A 59 -19.68 0.18 -9.09
N ASN A 60 -18.93 -0.59 -9.90
CA ASN A 60 -17.61 -1.09 -9.50
C ASN A 60 -16.66 0.07 -9.19
N ASN A 61 -16.54 1.05 -10.09
CA ASN A 61 -15.62 2.17 -9.88
C ASN A 61 -16.09 3.11 -8.76
N LEU A 62 -17.41 3.23 -8.54
CA LEU A 62 -17.93 3.89 -7.33
C LEU A 62 -17.42 3.17 -6.07
N GLY A 63 -17.48 1.84 -6.03
CA GLY A 63 -16.95 1.04 -4.93
C GLY A 63 -15.46 1.28 -4.69
N VAL A 64 -14.65 1.33 -5.76
CA VAL A 64 -13.20 1.60 -5.68
C VAL A 64 -12.95 2.97 -5.04
N ALA A 65 -13.62 4.02 -5.52
CA ALA A 65 -13.48 5.36 -4.97
C ALA A 65 -13.95 5.44 -3.50
N LEU A 66 -15.03 4.75 -3.14
CA LEU A 66 -15.53 4.70 -1.76
C LEU A 66 -14.57 3.98 -0.82
N LYS A 67 -13.94 2.89 -1.26
CA LYS A 67 -12.89 2.21 -0.49
C LYS A 67 -11.73 3.15 -0.22
N ALA A 68 -11.26 3.87 -1.25
CA ALA A 68 -10.17 4.82 -1.11
C ALA A 68 -10.47 5.97 -0.13
N LEU A 69 -11.76 6.30 0.06
CA LEU A 69 -12.25 7.26 1.05
C LEU A 69 -12.49 6.66 2.45
N ASN A 70 -12.06 5.41 2.70
CA ASN A 70 -12.31 4.69 3.94
C ASN A 70 -13.80 4.56 4.29
N ARG A 71 -14.64 4.28 3.27
CA ARG A 71 -16.09 4.03 3.41
C ARG A 71 -16.45 2.62 2.94
N PRO A 72 -15.93 1.57 3.60
CA PRO A 72 -16.03 0.20 3.11
C PRO A 72 -17.47 -0.34 3.06
N ASP A 73 -18.37 0.07 3.96
CA ASP A 73 -19.79 -0.34 3.91
C ASP A 73 -20.49 0.09 2.61
N GLU A 74 -20.28 1.34 2.19
CA GLU A 74 -20.84 1.84 0.93
C GLU A 74 -20.15 1.20 -0.29
N ALA A 75 -18.86 0.89 -0.17
CA ALA A 75 -18.14 0.18 -1.22
C ALA A 75 -18.70 -1.23 -1.44
N VAL A 76 -18.98 -1.97 -0.36
CA VAL A 76 -19.64 -3.28 -0.41
C VAL A 76 -20.97 -3.19 -1.15
N ALA A 77 -21.84 -2.24 -0.78
CA ALA A 77 -23.13 -2.06 -1.45
C ALA A 77 -22.98 -1.75 -2.96
N ALA A 78 -21.97 -0.96 -3.33
CA ALA A 78 -21.67 -0.65 -4.72
C ALA A 78 -21.17 -1.89 -5.49
N TYR A 79 -20.27 -2.69 -4.91
CA TYR A 79 -19.78 -3.93 -5.54
C TYR A 79 -20.86 -4.99 -5.66
N GLU A 80 -21.68 -5.21 -4.63
CA GLU A 80 -22.84 -6.11 -4.69
C GLU A 80 -23.79 -5.70 -5.81
N ARG A 81 -24.01 -4.39 -5.98
CA ARG A 81 -24.82 -3.87 -7.08
C ARG A 81 -24.16 -4.10 -8.44
N ALA A 82 -22.83 -3.94 -8.56
CA ALA A 82 -22.09 -4.24 -9.77
C ALA A 82 -22.23 -5.73 -10.15
N ILE A 83 -22.05 -6.63 -9.18
CA ILE A 83 -22.19 -8.09 -9.35
C ILE A 83 -23.61 -8.45 -9.78
N ALA A 84 -24.64 -7.89 -9.14
CA ALA A 84 -26.04 -8.10 -9.52
C ALA A 84 -26.38 -7.60 -10.95
N LEU A 85 -25.55 -6.71 -11.52
CA LEU A 85 -25.66 -6.20 -12.88
C LEU A 85 -24.75 -6.94 -13.88
N GLY A 86 -24.08 -8.01 -13.46
CA GLY A 86 -23.19 -8.81 -14.30
C GLY A 86 -21.70 -8.45 -14.20
N GLY A 87 -21.29 -7.73 -13.16
CA GLY A 87 -19.86 -7.57 -12.82
C GLY A 87 -19.23 -8.92 -12.48
N GLY A 88 -18.05 -9.19 -13.04
CA GLY A 88 -17.36 -10.48 -12.90
C GLY A 88 -16.30 -10.51 -11.79
N GLY A 89 -15.29 -11.36 -11.97
CA GLY A 89 -14.23 -11.64 -11.00
C GLY A 89 -13.56 -10.42 -10.36
N GLN A 90 -13.33 -9.34 -11.11
CA GLN A 90 -12.78 -8.09 -10.54
C GLN A 90 -13.69 -7.45 -9.47
N SER A 91 -15.00 -7.37 -9.71
CA SER A 91 -15.93 -6.82 -8.72
C SER A 91 -16.05 -7.71 -7.48
N LEU A 92 -15.95 -9.02 -7.65
CA LEU A 92 -15.89 -9.99 -6.55
C LEU A 92 -14.60 -9.87 -5.73
N SER A 93 -13.45 -9.70 -6.40
CA SER A 93 -12.17 -9.49 -5.73
C SER A 93 -12.18 -8.21 -4.90
N ASN A 94 -12.70 -7.12 -5.47
CA ASN A 94 -12.85 -5.85 -4.78
C ASN A 94 -13.86 -5.91 -3.61
N LEU A 95 -14.94 -6.68 -3.78
CA LEU A 95 -15.88 -6.99 -2.69
C LEU A 95 -15.17 -7.73 -1.55
N GLY A 96 -14.35 -8.73 -1.88
CA GLY A 96 -13.56 -9.48 -0.90
C GLY A 96 -12.66 -8.57 -0.06
N VAL A 97 -11.95 -7.64 -0.71
CA VAL A 97 -11.12 -6.63 -0.02
C VAL A 97 -11.97 -5.76 0.91
N ALA A 98 -13.08 -5.20 0.44
CA ALA A 98 -13.93 -4.33 1.26
C ALA A 98 -14.60 -5.05 2.43
N LEU A 99 -14.95 -6.33 2.26
CA LEU A 99 -15.48 -7.16 3.34
C LEU A 99 -14.41 -7.46 4.39
N ALA A 100 -13.16 -7.67 3.98
CA ALA A 100 -12.03 -7.88 4.89
C ALA A 100 -11.73 -6.62 5.72
N ASP A 101 -11.81 -5.43 5.11
CA ASP A 101 -11.69 -4.14 5.81
C ASP A 101 -12.79 -3.95 6.89
N LEU A 102 -13.93 -4.65 6.77
CA LEU A 102 -15.04 -4.67 7.74
C LEU A 102 -14.96 -5.85 8.73
N ASP A 103 -13.84 -6.58 8.76
CA ASP A 103 -13.66 -7.81 9.57
C ASP A 103 -14.69 -8.93 9.25
N ARG A 104 -15.30 -8.88 8.05
CA ARG A 104 -16.24 -9.91 7.56
C ARG A 104 -15.47 -11.00 6.82
N ILE A 105 -14.65 -11.75 7.55
CA ILE A 105 -13.64 -12.67 7.00
C ILE A 105 -14.25 -13.80 6.15
N GLU A 106 -15.29 -14.48 6.60
CA GLU A 106 -15.87 -15.60 5.83
C GLU A 106 -16.57 -15.15 4.53
N PRO A 107 -17.38 -14.08 4.53
CA PRO A 107 -17.84 -13.46 3.29
C PRO A 107 -16.71 -13.03 2.35
N ALA A 108 -15.63 -12.43 2.87
CA ALA A 108 -14.47 -12.05 2.07
C ALA A 108 -13.80 -13.26 1.41
N ARG A 109 -13.60 -14.35 2.18
CA ARG A 109 -13.06 -15.62 1.69
C ARG A 109 -13.88 -16.18 0.53
N ALA A 110 -15.20 -16.18 0.67
CA ALA A 110 -16.12 -16.65 -0.38
C ALA A 110 -16.03 -15.80 -1.64
N ALA A 111 -16.01 -14.47 -1.49
CA ALA A 111 -15.90 -13.54 -2.61
C ALA A 111 -14.58 -13.71 -3.39
N HIS A 112 -13.45 -13.87 -2.68
CA HIS A 112 -12.16 -14.14 -3.32
C HIS A 112 -12.11 -15.50 -4.03
N ALA A 113 -12.69 -16.55 -3.43
CA ALA A 113 -12.77 -17.87 -4.06
C ALA A 113 -13.56 -17.84 -5.37
N GLU A 114 -14.71 -17.17 -5.37
CA GLU A 114 -15.53 -16.98 -6.57
C GLU A 114 -14.81 -16.11 -7.63
N ALA A 115 -14.10 -15.06 -7.20
CA ALA A 115 -13.31 -14.21 -8.10
C ALA A 115 -12.26 -15.02 -8.88
N VAL A 116 -11.53 -15.91 -8.19
CA VAL A 116 -10.55 -16.81 -8.80
C VAL A 116 -11.21 -17.85 -9.69
N ALA A 117 -12.36 -18.39 -9.30
CA ALA A 117 -13.08 -19.35 -10.13
C ALA A 117 -13.54 -18.74 -11.47
N GLN A 118 -13.92 -17.46 -11.48
CA GLN A 118 -14.32 -16.76 -12.70
C GLN A 118 -13.16 -16.30 -13.57
N GLN A 119 -12.04 -15.93 -12.96
CA GLN A 119 -10.88 -15.34 -13.64
C GLN A 119 -9.56 -15.85 -13.03
N PRO A 120 -9.22 -17.14 -13.24
CA PRO A 120 -8.04 -17.75 -12.61
C PRO A 120 -6.72 -17.13 -13.09
N ASP A 121 -6.68 -16.64 -14.34
CA ASP A 121 -5.50 -16.06 -14.98
C ASP A 121 -5.34 -14.55 -14.73
N SER A 122 -6.00 -13.99 -13.71
CA SER A 122 -5.87 -12.57 -13.38
C SER A 122 -4.83 -12.34 -12.27
N ALA A 123 -3.69 -11.76 -12.63
CA ALA A 123 -2.63 -11.39 -11.69
C ALA A 123 -3.16 -10.51 -10.54
N ALA A 124 -3.97 -9.49 -10.85
CA ALA A 124 -4.56 -8.61 -9.84
C ALA A 124 -5.46 -9.35 -8.83
N ILE A 125 -6.24 -10.33 -9.28
CA ILE A 125 -7.08 -11.15 -8.38
C ILE A 125 -6.20 -12.02 -7.49
N GLN A 126 -5.15 -12.63 -8.03
CA GLN A 126 -4.19 -13.41 -7.26
C GLN A 126 -3.42 -12.55 -6.24
N THR A 127 -3.07 -11.31 -6.59
CA THR A 127 -2.46 -10.34 -5.66
C THR A 127 -3.39 -10.02 -4.51
N ASN A 128 -4.67 -9.74 -4.79
CA ASN A 128 -5.67 -9.47 -3.74
C ASN A 128 -5.94 -10.69 -2.86
N LEU A 129 -5.99 -11.90 -3.43
CA LEU A 129 -6.08 -13.15 -2.66
C LEU A 129 -4.87 -13.34 -1.74
N GLY A 130 -3.67 -13.06 -2.27
CA GLY A 130 -2.43 -13.07 -1.49
C GLY A 130 -2.50 -12.10 -0.30
N ALA A 131 -2.92 -10.87 -0.54
CA ALA A 131 -3.12 -9.86 0.50
C ALA A 131 -4.14 -10.30 1.56
N PHE A 132 -5.26 -10.90 1.14
CA PHE A 132 -6.26 -11.46 2.05
C PHE A 132 -5.66 -12.56 2.93
N HIS A 133 -4.84 -13.46 2.37
CA HIS A 133 -4.17 -14.51 3.14
C HIS A 133 -3.11 -13.97 4.11
N VAL A 134 -2.45 -12.84 3.79
CA VAL A 134 -1.59 -12.14 4.76
C VAL A 134 -2.41 -11.66 5.95
N LEU A 135 -3.53 -10.98 5.69
CA LEU A 135 -4.43 -10.46 6.72
C LEU A 135 -4.92 -11.58 7.65
N THR A 136 -5.26 -12.75 7.11
CA THR A 136 -5.74 -13.91 7.88
C THR A 136 -4.60 -14.80 8.45
N ARG A 137 -3.34 -14.36 8.37
CA ARG A 137 -2.14 -15.09 8.85
C ARG A 137 -1.92 -16.45 8.17
N GLU A 138 -2.48 -16.66 6.98
CA GLU A 138 -2.31 -17.87 6.17
C GLU A 138 -1.09 -17.73 5.23
N LEU A 139 0.11 -17.48 5.79
CA LEU A 139 1.30 -17.06 5.04
C LEU A 139 1.70 -17.99 3.88
N GLY A 140 1.57 -19.32 4.02
CA GLY A 140 1.88 -20.26 2.93
C GLY A 140 0.89 -20.17 1.75
N ARG A 141 -0.38 -19.85 2.02
CA ARG A 141 -1.37 -19.59 0.96
C ARG A 141 -1.12 -18.23 0.31
N ALA A 142 -0.71 -17.24 1.11
CA ALA A 142 -0.31 -15.92 0.61
C ALA A 142 0.86 -16.05 -0.37
N GLU A 143 1.94 -16.74 0.01
CA GLU A 143 3.09 -16.98 -0.87
C GLU A 143 2.66 -17.65 -2.19
N THR A 144 1.82 -18.69 -2.11
CA THR A 144 1.32 -19.40 -3.30
C THR A 144 0.60 -18.47 -4.26
N ALA A 145 -0.38 -17.69 -3.76
CA ALA A 145 -1.15 -16.76 -4.58
C ALA A 145 -0.28 -15.63 -5.16
N LEU A 146 0.67 -15.10 -4.39
CA LEU A 146 1.55 -14.02 -4.84
C LEU A 146 2.56 -14.48 -5.90
N ARG A 147 3.11 -15.70 -5.75
CA ARG A 147 3.95 -16.29 -6.80
C ARG A 147 3.16 -16.53 -8.10
N GLU A 148 1.91 -16.95 -7.99
CA GLU A 148 1.04 -17.11 -9.15
C GLU A 148 0.72 -15.76 -9.81
N ALA A 149 0.47 -14.71 -9.02
CA ALA A 149 0.31 -13.35 -9.55
C ALA A 149 1.54 -12.90 -10.37
N ILE A 150 2.75 -13.13 -9.84
CA ILE A 150 4.02 -12.80 -10.53
C ILE A 150 4.23 -13.67 -11.78
N ARG A 151 3.80 -14.94 -11.76
CA ARG A 151 3.87 -15.83 -12.93
C ARG A 151 2.96 -15.32 -14.05
N LEU A 152 1.76 -14.87 -13.70
CA LEU A 152 0.78 -14.32 -14.65
C LEU A 152 1.19 -12.94 -15.19
N ASP A 153 1.75 -12.10 -14.33
CA ASP A 153 2.28 -10.79 -14.69
C ASP A 153 3.59 -10.51 -13.93
N PRO A 154 4.76 -10.69 -14.58
CA PRO A 154 6.06 -10.36 -13.98
C PRO A 154 6.22 -8.87 -13.61
N GLY A 155 5.39 -8.00 -14.17
CA GLY A 155 5.34 -6.56 -13.90
C GLY A 155 4.46 -6.15 -12.71
N ALA A 156 3.80 -7.10 -12.03
CA ALA A 156 2.93 -6.82 -10.90
C ALA A 156 3.71 -6.36 -9.65
N VAL A 157 3.97 -5.05 -9.55
CA VAL A 157 4.74 -4.42 -8.45
C VAL A 157 4.21 -4.83 -7.07
N ASP A 158 2.90 -4.71 -6.85
CA ASP A 158 2.26 -5.03 -5.56
C ASP A 158 2.45 -6.51 -5.18
N ALA A 159 2.49 -7.41 -6.16
CA ALA A 159 2.71 -8.83 -5.90
C ALA A 159 4.14 -9.10 -5.42
N HIS A 160 5.14 -8.45 -6.04
CA HIS A 160 6.54 -8.53 -5.61
C HIS A 160 6.75 -7.98 -4.20
N VAL A 161 6.15 -6.81 -3.89
CA VAL A 161 6.26 -6.19 -2.55
C VAL A 161 5.63 -7.09 -1.49
N LYS A 162 4.39 -7.54 -1.71
CA LYS A 162 3.68 -8.42 -0.77
C LYS A 162 4.39 -9.77 -0.61
N LEU A 163 4.96 -10.33 -1.67
CA LEU A 163 5.75 -11.56 -1.55
C LEU A 163 7.00 -11.32 -0.72
N GLY A 164 7.69 -10.19 -0.93
CA GLY A 164 8.83 -9.78 -0.11
C GLY A 164 8.46 -9.65 1.37
N ALA A 165 7.32 -9.04 1.68
CA ALA A 165 6.78 -8.97 3.03
C ALA A 165 6.54 -10.35 3.65
N VAL A 166 5.84 -11.25 2.93
CA VAL A 166 5.55 -12.62 3.39
C VAL A 166 6.83 -13.41 3.64
N LEU A 167 7.82 -13.30 2.75
CA LEU A 167 9.10 -14.00 2.88
C LEU A 167 9.90 -13.45 4.06
N PHE A 168 9.89 -12.13 4.28
CA PHE A 168 10.52 -11.51 5.43
C PHE A 168 9.87 -11.98 6.75
N GLU A 169 8.54 -11.92 6.85
CA GLU A 169 7.79 -12.39 8.03
C GLU A 169 8.00 -13.89 8.29
N SER A 170 8.23 -14.68 7.24
CA SER A 170 8.53 -16.11 7.33
C SER A 170 10.00 -16.41 7.66
N GLY A 171 10.81 -15.40 8.01
CA GLY A 171 12.23 -15.59 8.34
C GLY A 171 13.13 -15.92 7.16
N ARG A 172 12.70 -15.60 5.92
CA ARG A 172 13.40 -15.90 4.66
C ARG A 172 13.82 -14.61 3.92
N PRO A 173 14.56 -13.67 4.55
CA PRO A 173 14.88 -12.38 3.95
C PRO A 173 15.74 -12.51 2.67
N ALA A 174 16.59 -13.53 2.57
CA ALA A 174 17.40 -13.78 1.37
C ALA A 174 16.54 -13.98 0.11
N GLU A 175 15.38 -14.62 0.24
CA GLU A 175 14.48 -14.87 -0.88
C GLU A 175 13.61 -13.65 -1.22
N ALA A 176 13.43 -12.71 -0.28
CA ALA A 176 12.66 -11.50 -0.49
C ALA A 176 13.40 -10.49 -1.40
N VAL A 177 14.72 -10.40 -1.27
CA VAL A 177 15.56 -9.36 -1.92
C VAL A 177 15.37 -9.28 -3.44
N PRO A 178 15.38 -10.37 -4.23
CA PRO A 178 15.23 -10.27 -5.68
C PRO A 178 13.88 -9.68 -6.11
N GLY A 179 12.78 -10.11 -5.48
CA GLY A 179 11.44 -9.59 -5.76
C GLY A 179 11.31 -8.12 -5.38
N LEU A 180 11.83 -7.72 -4.22
CA LEU A 180 11.81 -6.33 -3.78
C LEU A 180 12.63 -5.41 -4.69
N ARG A 181 13.80 -5.85 -5.16
CA ARG A 181 14.58 -5.14 -6.18
C ARG A 181 13.83 -5.01 -7.50
N GLN A 182 13.11 -6.05 -7.91
CA GLN A 182 12.27 -5.99 -9.11
C GLN A 182 11.12 -4.99 -8.95
N ALA A 183 10.47 -4.96 -7.79
CA ALA A 183 9.43 -3.97 -7.48
C ALA A 183 9.97 -2.54 -7.58
N ILE A 184 11.16 -2.27 -7.03
CA ILE A 184 11.82 -0.95 -7.11
C ILE A 184 12.23 -0.62 -8.55
N ALA A 185 12.73 -1.59 -9.32
CA ALA A 185 13.08 -1.36 -10.73
C ALA A 185 11.85 -0.94 -11.56
N LEU A 186 10.68 -1.52 -11.28
CA LEU A 186 9.42 -1.21 -11.96
C LEU A 186 8.77 0.08 -11.43
N ALA A 187 8.87 0.33 -10.12
CA ALA A 187 8.33 1.51 -9.44
C ALA A 187 9.38 2.11 -8.49
N PRO A 188 10.31 2.93 -9.00
CA PRO A 188 11.45 3.45 -8.23
C PRO A 188 11.09 4.34 -7.03
N ARG A 189 9.81 4.66 -6.84
CA ARG A 189 9.31 5.48 -5.73
C ARG A 189 8.39 4.72 -4.77
N HIS A 190 8.35 3.39 -4.86
CA HIS A 190 7.46 2.57 -4.04
C HIS A 190 7.98 2.43 -2.61
N ALA A 191 7.52 3.30 -1.70
CA ALA A 191 8.05 3.41 -0.33
C ALA A 191 8.05 2.09 0.47
N GLU A 192 7.00 1.28 0.33
CA GLU A 192 6.90 -0.01 1.01
C GLU A 192 7.94 -1.03 0.48
N ALA A 193 8.29 -0.93 -0.81
CA ALA A 193 9.30 -1.83 -1.41
C ALA A 193 10.69 -1.53 -0.84
N HIS A 194 11.04 -0.24 -0.75
CA HIS A 194 12.27 0.22 -0.10
C HIS A 194 12.31 -0.18 1.38
N SER A 195 11.17 -0.06 2.08
CA SER A 195 11.07 -0.44 3.51
C SER A 195 11.36 -1.92 3.73
N TYR A 196 10.70 -2.82 2.98
CA TYR A 196 10.97 -4.25 3.09
C TYR A 196 12.36 -4.64 2.58
N LEU A 197 12.89 -3.97 1.55
CA LEU A 197 14.25 -4.25 1.07
C LEU A 197 15.28 -3.86 2.13
N SER A 198 15.12 -2.69 2.75
CA SER A 198 15.93 -2.24 3.87
C SER A 198 15.95 -3.28 4.99
N MET A 199 14.76 -3.70 5.45
CA MET A 199 14.63 -4.70 6.51
C MET A 199 15.28 -6.03 6.14
N ALA A 200 15.09 -6.50 4.91
CA ALA A 200 15.69 -7.75 4.43
C ALA A 200 17.22 -7.67 4.37
N LEU A 201 17.80 -6.58 3.86
CA LEU A 201 19.25 -6.38 3.78
C LEU A 201 19.89 -6.26 5.17
N LEU A 202 19.27 -5.50 6.08
CA LEU A 202 19.73 -5.40 7.47
C LEU A 202 19.72 -6.75 8.18
N ALA A 203 18.67 -7.55 7.97
CA ALA A 203 18.58 -8.90 8.54
C ALA A 203 19.66 -9.87 7.99
N LEU A 204 20.16 -9.61 6.78
CA LEU A 204 21.25 -10.38 6.16
C LEU A 204 22.64 -9.83 6.51
N GLY A 205 22.73 -8.73 7.26
CA GLY A 205 23.98 -8.09 7.63
C GLY A 205 24.57 -7.15 6.58
N ASP A 206 23.86 -6.89 5.48
CA ASP A 206 24.20 -5.82 4.54
C ASP A 206 23.73 -4.48 5.11
N LEU A 207 24.55 -3.93 6.01
CA LEU A 207 24.23 -2.69 6.72
C LEU A 207 24.23 -1.49 5.78
N GLU A 208 25.18 -1.40 4.86
CA GLU A 208 25.30 -0.27 3.93
C GLU A 208 24.10 -0.21 2.98
N GLY A 209 23.77 -1.33 2.32
CA GLY A 209 22.60 -1.42 1.46
C GLY A 209 21.30 -1.25 2.24
N GLY A 210 21.20 -1.90 3.41
CA GLY A 210 20.02 -1.82 4.26
C GLY A 210 19.70 -0.40 4.74
N PHE A 211 20.70 0.36 5.19
CA PHE A 211 20.51 1.75 5.57
C PHE A 211 20.26 2.66 4.36
N THR A 212 20.94 2.45 3.22
CA THR A 212 20.65 3.21 1.98
C THR A 212 19.17 3.14 1.60
N GLU A 213 18.59 1.95 1.63
CA GLU A 213 17.16 1.76 1.35
C GLU A 213 16.26 2.32 2.46
N TYR A 214 16.73 2.31 3.72
CA TYR A 214 15.99 2.86 4.86
C TYR A 214 15.74 4.37 4.72
N GLU A 215 16.67 5.11 4.13
CA GLU A 215 16.59 6.57 3.99
C GLU A 215 15.38 7.03 3.17
N TRP A 216 14.83 6.16 2.31
CA TRP A 216 13.63 6.46 1.52
C TRP A 216 12.42 6.86 2.38
N ARG A 217 12.36 6.37 3.63
CA ARG A 217 11.30 6.72 4.59
C ARG A 217 11.19 8.22 4.83
N ARG A 218 12.31 8.96 4.78
CA ARG A 218 12.31 10.41 5.00
C ARG A 218 11.45 11.11 3.96
N ALA A 219 11.68 10.83 2.68
CA ALA A 219 10.96 11.52 1.61
C ALA A 219 9.49 11.06 1.45
N HIS A 220 9.08 9.92 2.03
CA HIS A 220 7.82 9.27 1.64
C HIS A 220 6.90 8.84 2.78
N LEU A 221 7.37 8.80 4.03
CA LEU A 221 6.58 8.28 5.16
C LEU A 221 6.33 9.34 6.26
N GLY A 222 6.53 10.62 5.95
CA GLY A 222 6.21 11.73 6.86
C GLY A 222 7.09 11.78 8.11
N PHE A 223 8.29 11.17 8.05
CA PHE A 223 9.26 11.24 9.13
C PHE A 223 9.77 12.67 9.29
N PRO A 224 10.12 13.09 10.53
CA PRO A 224 10.79 14.36 10.76
C PRO A 224 12.01 14.48 9.85
N GLN A 225 12.11 15.61 9.14
CA GLN A 225 13.31 15.94 8.40
C GLN A 225 14.26 16.69 9.31
N PRO A 226 15.56 16.35 9.31
CA PRO A 226 16.55 17.18 9.96
C PRO A 226 16.54 18.58 9.34
N ASP A 227 16.90 19.60 10.13
CA ASP A 227 17.08 20.95 9.62
C ASP A 227 18.11 20.92 8.49
N PRO A 228 17.76 21.37 7.26
CA PRO A 228 18.67 21.33 6.12
C PRO A 228 19.92 22.20 6.32
N ALA A 229 19.93 23.12 7.29
CA ALA A 229 21.11 23.89 7.67
C ALA A 229 22.14 23.05 8.47
N ILE A 230 21.74 21.89 9.00
CA ILE A 230 22.60 20.99 9.76
C ILE A 230 23.08 19.87 8.82
N PRO A 231 24.38 19.84 8.47
CA PRO A 231 24.89 18.80 7.59
C PRO A 231 24.89 17.44 8.31
N GLU A 232 24.57 16.39 7.55
CA GLU A 232 24.70 15.02 8.02
C GLU A 232 26.18 14.68 8.29
N TRP A 233 26.43 13.93 9.37
CA TRP A 233 27.77 13.51 9.73
C TRP A 233 28.17 12.30 8.87
N PRO A 234 29.18 12.41 7.99
CA PRO A 234 29.60 11.31 7.11
C PRO A 234 30.36 10.20 7.85
N GLY A 235 30.40 10.24 9.19
CA GLY A 235 31.25 9.40 10.04
C GLY A 235 32.66 9.97 10.27
N GLY A 236 33.48 9.22 11.03
CA GLY A 236 34.87 9.56 11.34
C GLY A 236 35.06 10.47 12.57
N MET A 237 36.28 10.92 12.84
CA MET A 237 36.58 11.70 14.04
C MET A 237 35.91 13.08 14.00
N LEU A 238 35.27 13.48 15.11
CA LEU A 238 34.60 14.78 15.24
C LEU A 238 35.56 15.90 15.64
N ASN A 239 36.71 15.61 16.24
CA ASN A 239 37.80 16.56 16.49
C ASN A 239 37.35 17.90 17.14
N GLY A 240 36.46 17.83 18.13
CA GLY A 240 35.91 18.99 18.85
C GLY A 240 34.66 19.60 18.22
N ARG A 241 34.21 19.13 17.06
CA ARG A 241 32.95 19.57 16.44
C ARG A 241 31.74 19.16 17.27
N THR A 242 30.66 19.91 17.09
CA THR A 242 29.36 19.60 17.70
C THR A 242 28.60 18.61 16.82
N ILE A 243 28.00 17.60 17.43
CA ILE A 243 27.09 16.66 16.77
C ILE A 243 25.72 16.76 17.45
N LEU A 244 24.68 16.91 16.63
CA LEU A 244 23.30 16.85 17.08
C LEU A 244 22.81 15.41 16.89
N LEU A 245 22.43 14.75 17.98
CA LEU A 245 21.64 13.52 17.90
C LEU A 245 20.19 13.89 18.18
N TYR A 246 19.29 13.56 17.28
CA TYR A 246 17.87 13.87 17.41
C TYR A 246 17.04 12.59 17.32
N GLY A 247 15.90 12.59 18.01
CA GLY A 247 14.94 11.51 17.98
C GLY A 247 14.05 11.56 16.75
N GLU A 248 13.86 10.42 16.10
CA GLU A 248 12.92 10.31 14.97
C GLU A 248 11.62 9.58 15.31
N GLN A 249 11.66 8.57 16.18
CA GLN A 249 10.51 7.70 16.48
C GLN A 249 10.25 7.53 17.97
N GLY A 250 9.21 8.22 18.48
CA GLY A 250 8.70 8.00 19.82
C GLY A 250 9.72 8.22 20.95
N LEU A 251 9.34 7.84 22.16
CA LEU A 251 10.21 7.98 23.34
C LEU A 251 11.20 6.82 23.47
N GLY A 252 10.77 5.62 23.06
CA GLY A 252 11.55 4.39 23.18
C GLY A 252 12.86 4.45 22.41
N ASP A 253 12.82 4.85 21.15
CA ASP A 253 14.04 4.90 20.32
C ASP A 253 14.99 5.98 20.82
N VAL A 254 14.48 7.14 21.23
CA VAL A 254 15.32 8.19 21.82
C VAL A 254 16.08 7.68 23.04
N LEU A 255 15.40 6.94 23.93
CA LEU A 255 16.06 6.31 25.08
C LEU A 255 17.09 5.27 24.65
N GLN A 256 16.72 4.42 23.70
CA GLN A 256 17.55 3.32 23.21
C GLN A 256 18.81 3.81 22.49
N PHE A 257 18.73 4.93 21.77
CA PHE A 257 19.82 5.50 20.99
C PHE A 257 20.63 6.56 21.73
N ALA A 258 20.10 7.17 22.81
CA ALA A 258 20.87 8.09 23.65
C ALA A 258 22.16 7.47 24.20
N ARG A 259 22.22 6.13 24.33
CA ARG A 259 23.44 5.43 24.76
C ARG A 259 24.65 5.66 23.84
N TYR A 260 24.41 6.02 22.56
CA TYR A 260 25.48 6.32 21.60
C TYR A 260 26.09 7.71 21.79
N ALA A 261 25.54 8.55 22.69
CA ALA A 261 26.15 9.84 23.02
C ALA A 261 27.58 9.68 23.55
N SER A 262 27.85 8.66 24.37
CA SER A 262 29.21 8.40 24.86
C SER A 262 30.17 7.98 23.74
N VAL A 263 29.68 7.22 22.75
CA VAL A 263 30.46 6.81 21.57
C VAL A 263 30.80 8.03 20.71
N ALA A 264 29.82 8.91 20.46
CA ALA A 264 30.04 10.16 19.73
C ALA A 264 31.01 11.10 20.49
N ALA A 265 30.93 11.16 21.81
CA ALA A 265 31.88 11.92 22.62
C ALA A 265 33.31 11.34 22.55
N ALA A 266 33.45 10.00 22.54
CA ALA A 266 34.74 9.32 22.48
C ALA A 266 35.50 9.59 21.17
N VAL A 267 34.81 9.87 20.06
CA VAL A 267 35.43 10.29 18.79
C VAL A 267 35.64 11.82 18.72
N GLY A 268 35.57 12.51 19.85
CA GLY A 268 35.84 13.94 20.00
C GLY A 268 34.63 14.85 19.77
N GLY A 269 33.41 14.32 19.83
CA GLY A 269 32.19 15.09 19.63
C GLY A 269 31.73 15.87 20.86
N ARG A 270 31.28 17.11 20.67
CA ARG A 270 30.42 17.81 21.64
C ARG A 270 28.97 17.41 21.35
N VAL A 271 28.39 16.54 22.17
CA VAL A 271 27.10 15.91 21.86
C VAL A 271 25.93 16.73 22.41
N VAL A 272 25.07 17.21 21.51
CA VAL A 272 23.78 17.84 21.84
C VAL A 272 22.67 16.84 21.50
N LEU A 273 21.74 16.62 22.43
CA LEU A 273 20.56 15.80 22.18
C LEU A 273 19.33 16.69 21.94
N GLN A 274 18.56 16.42 20.88
CA GLN A 274 17.19 16.92 20.75
C GLN A 274 16.21 15.82 21.12
N ALA A 275 15.32 16.12 22.06
CA ALA A 275 14.39 15.12 22.58
C ALA A 275 13.08 15.72 23.08
N PRO A 276 11.98 14.94 23.04
CA PRO A 276 10.70 15.37 23.61
C PRO A 276 10.84 15.81 25.06
N GLY A 277 10.08 16.87 25.44
CA GLY A 277 10.10 17.47 26.78
C GLY A 277 10.14 16.48 27.96
N PRO A 278 9.33 15.40 27.97
CA PRO A 278 9.36 14.39 29.03
C PRO A 278 10.73 13.72 29.25
N LEU A 279 11.58 13.63 28.23
CA LEU A 279 12.89 12.98 28.29
C LEU A 279 14.03 13.94 28.65
N VAL A 280 13.83 15.26 28.56
CA VAL A 280 14.91 16.25 28.72
C VAL A 280 15.68 16.08 30.03
N ARG A 281 14.97 15.92 31.15
CA ARG A 281 15.61 15.74 32.48
C ARG A 281 16.47 14.49 32.54
N LEU A 282 15.99 13.39 31.95
CA LEU A 282 16.67 12.10 31.96
C LEU A 282 17.89 12.11 31.04
N LEU A 283 17.75 12.69 29.85
CA LEU A 283 18.82 12.70 28.85
C LEU A 283 19.98 13.62 29.24
N ARG A 284 19.75 14.61 30.11
CA ARG A 284 20.82 15.45 30.68
C ARG A 284 21.82 14.66 31.54
N SER A 285 21.41 13.52 32.11
CA SER A 285 22.30 12.68 32.91
C SER A 285 23.06 11.63 32.07
N VAL A 286 22.85 11.58 30.75
CA VAL A 286 23.53 10.60 29.89
C VAL A 286 24.99 10.99 29.71
N PRO A 287 25.96 10.09 29.99
CA PRO A 287 27.37 10.37 29.80
C PRO A 287 27.71 10.78 28.36
N GLY A 288 28.52 11.83 28.20
CA GLY A 288 28.94 12.37 26.90
C GLY A 288 28.05 13.50 26.37
N VAL A 289 26.86 13.70 26.93
CA VAL A 289 25.94 14.78 26.53
C VAL A 289 26.35 16.11 27.17
N VAL A 290 26.50 17.17 26.37
CA VAL A 290 26.82 18.52 26.86
C VAL A 290 25.60 19.42 26.95
N ALA A 291 24.53 19.13 26.19
CA ALA A 291 23.26 19.84 26.26
C ALA A 291 22.10 18.97 25.75
N VAL A 292 20.89 19.27 26.24
CA VAL A 292 19.64 18.68 25.72
C VAL A 292 18.67 19.80 25.39
N ILE A 293 18.19 19.83 24.15
CA ILE A 293 17.18 20.75 23.62
C ILE A 293 15.84 20.01 23.44
N ALA A 294 14.75 20.74 23.61
CA ALA A 294 13.37 20.25 23.51
C ALA A 294 12.78 20.56 22.13
#